data_AF-A0A3B8WZM6-F1
#
_entry.id   AF-A0A3B8WZM6-F1
#
_cell.length_a   1.000
_cell.length_b   1.000
_cell.length_c   1.000
_cell.angle_alpha   90.00
_cell.angle_beta   90.00
_cell.angle_gamma   90.00
#
_symmetry.space_group_name_H-M   'P 1'
#
loop_
_entity.id
_entity.type
_entity.pdbx_description
1 polymer ?
#
loop_
_entity_poly.entity_id
_entity_poly.type
_entity_poly.pdbx_seq_one_letter_code
_entity_poly.pdbx_strand_id
1 'polypeptide(L)'
;MRPTLKLAHCSDIHLDYEYFGGERNLHLHDFYRDLFGKLLDDVVAAAPDALLLAGDLFDHNRAALATIEWAMETLGKLPFPVVMIPGNHDCLAENAIYLRHDFNVIPNVTLLDREHGEMVELNELSLQVWGKGMREHTPENQPLQGMPPKQHHHHWHVGMGHGIPVANGVECMNSSPIHEAQIDASEFDYLALGHLHAMRDVSTENTTAFFCGAPGPIVDQNGTWLLTTLEEALPPQVEQRQLDLNR
;
A
#
# COMPACT_ATOMS: atom_id res chain seq x y z
N MET A 1 -2.06 -5.66 29.64
CA MET A 1 -1.58 -4.66 28.66
C MET A 1 -2.74 -4.38 27.74
N ARG A 2 -2.91 -3.14 27.28
CA ARG A 2 -3.94 -2.83 26.27
C ARG A 2 -3.61 -3.59 24.99
N PRO A 3 -4.60 -4.06 24.21
CA PRO A 3 -4.34 -4.57 22.88
C PRO A 3 -3.56 -3.55 22.06
N THR A 4 -2.56 -4.02 21.33
CA THR A 4 -1.68 -3.19 20.49
C THR A 4 -1.45 -3.92 19.17
N LEU A 5 -1.35 -3.17 18.08
CA LEU A 5 -1.05 -3.68 16.75
C LEU A 5 -0.06 -2.76 16.04
N LYS A 6 0.96 -3.34 15.42
CA LYS A 6 1.95 -2.63 14.60
C LYS A 6 1.77 -2.97 13.13
N LEU A 7 1.65 -1.94 12.31
CA LEU A 7 1.46 -2.04 10.87
C LEU A 7 2.64 -1.38 10.17
N ALA A 8 3.30 -2.10 9.28
CA ALA A 8 4.16 -1.47 8.29
C ALA A 8 3.31 -1.04 7.09
N HIS A 9 3.44 0.21 6.66
CA HIS A 9 2.75 0.74 5.50
C HIS A 9 3.77 1.22 4.47
N CYS A 10 3.76 0.56 3.31
CA CYS A 10 4.60 0.84 2.15
C CYS A 10 3.73 0.96 0.89
N SER A 11 4.24 1.65 -0.13
CA SER A 11 3.58 1.85 -1.43
C SER A 11 4.62 2.33 -2.44
N ASP A 12 4.26 2.40 -3.72
CA ASP A 12 5.03 3.10 -4.76
C ASP A 12 6.47 2.56 -4.88
N ILE A 13 6.60 1.23 -4.88
CA ILE A 13 7.88 0.52 -5.00
C ILE A 13 8.42 0.65 -6.42
N HIS A 14 7.55 0.56 -7.43
CA HIS A 14 7.89 0.69 -8.84
C HIS A 14 8.96 -0.30 -9.33
N LEU A 15 8.81 -1.59 -9.00
CA LEU A 15 9.65 -2.64 -9.58
C LEU A 15 9.61 -2.59 -11.12
N ASP A 16 10.77 -2.77 -11.75
CA ASP A 16 11.01 -2.61 -13.20
C ASP A 16 10.84 -1.17 -13.74
N TYR A 17 10.97 -0.14 -12.90
CA TYR A 17 10.99 1.26 -13.35
C TYR A 17 11.97 1.49 -14.50
N GLU A 18 11.48 2.08 -15.60
CA GLU A 18 12.23 2.36 -16.83
C GLU A 18 12.99 1.17 -17.45
N TYR A 19 12.64 -0.08 -17.11
CA TYR A 19 13.31 -1.28 -17.62
C TYR A 19 13.29 -1.42 -19.16
N PHE A 20 12.30 -0.82 -19.83
CA PHE A 20 12.15 -0.89 -21.30
C PHE A 20 13.26 -0.19 -22.12
N GLY A 21 14.26 0.42 -21.47
CA GLY A 21 15.46 0.95 -22.13
C GLY A 21 16.49 -0.12 -22.57
N GLY A 22 16.27 -1.40 -22.29
CA GLY A 22 17.15 -2.51 -22.67
C GLY A 22 18.40 -2.61 -21.78
N GLU A 23 19.52 -3.16 -22.31
CA GLU A 23 20.76 -3.36 -21.54
C GLU A 23 21.29 -2.08 -20.85
N ARG A 24 20.95 -0.90 -21.37
CA ARG A 24 21.33 0.39 -20.77
C ARG A 24 20.70 0.64 -19.41
N ASN A 25 19.52 0.08 -19.14
CA ASN A 25 18.74 0.32 -17.93
C ASN A 25 18.72 -0.89 -16.98
N LEU A 26 19.56 -1.91 -17.22
CA LEU A 26 19.72 -3.05 -16.31
C LEU A 26 20.10 -2.61 -14.89
N HIS A 27 20.88 -1.53 -14.76
CA HIS A 27 21.22 -1.02 -13.45
C HIS A 27 20.01 -0.47 -12.67
N LEU A 28 18.95 0.00 -13.34
CA LEU A 28 17.72 0.45 -12.70
C LEU A 28 16.88 -0.74 -12.23
N HIS A 29 16.84 -1.79 -13.05
CA HIS A 29 16.20 -3.06 -12.68
C HIS A 29 16.76 -3.65 -11.40
N ASP A 30 18.08 -3.80 -11.33
CA ASP A 30 18.76 -4.30 -10.13
C ASP A 30 18.58 -3.34 -8.95
N PHE A 31 18.63 -2.02 -9.20
CA PHE A 31 18.43 -1.01 -8.16
C PHE A 31 17.07 -1.13 -7.46
N TYR A 32 15.96 -1.26 -8.20
CA TYR A 32 14.63 -1.33 -7.58
C TYR A 32 14.38 -2.66 -6.86
N ARG A 33 15.00 -3.76 -7.30
CA ARG A 33 14.98 -5.04 -6.57
C ARG A 33 15.78 -4.96 -5.28
N ASP A 34 17.01 -4.44 -5.35
CA ASP A 34 17.86 -4.24 -4.17
C ASP A 34 17.19 -3.28 -3.17
N LEU A 35 16.57 -2.22 -3.68
CA LEU A 35 15.78 -1.27 -2.92
C LEU A 35 14.64 -1.96 -2.16
N PHE A 36 13.83 -2.77 -2.86
CA PHE A 36 12.72 -3.47 -2.23
C PHE A 36 13.21 -4.53 -1.23
N GLY A 37 14.31 -5.22 -1.53
CA GLY A 37 14.97 -6.13 -0.58
C GLY A 37 15.39 -5.41 0.70
N LYS A 38 16.10 -4.29 0.59
CA LYS A 38 16.52 -3.47 1.74
C LYS A 38 15.33 -2.92 2.53
N LEU A 39 14.27 -2.48 1.84
CA LEU A 39 13.03 -2.05 2.49
C LEU A 39 12.45 -3.18 3.33
N LEU A 40 12.32 -4.38 2.77
CA LEU A 40 11.76 -5.52 3.49
C LEU A 40 12.63 -5.95 4.66
N ASP A 41 13.96 -5.90 4.54
CA ASP A 41 14.88 -6.15 5.65
C ASP A 41 14.65 -5.15 6.81
N ASP A 42 14.52 -3.86 6.50
CA ASP A 42 14.22 -2.81 7.49
C ASP A 42 12.84 -3.00 8.13
N VAL A 43 11.83 -3.39 7.33
CA VAL A 43 10.47 -3.71 7.83
C VAL A 43 10.51 -4.93 8.75
N VAL A 44 11.19 -6.01 8.37
CA VAL A 44 11.35 -7.19 9.22
C VAL A 44 12.07 -6.86 10.52
N ALA A 45 13.11 -6.03 10.47
CA ALA A 45 13.83 -5.58 11.67
C ALA A 45 12.96 -4.75 12.63
N ALA A 46 11.95 -4.05 12.11
CA ALA A 46 10.98 -3.31 12.93
C ALA A 46 9.90 -4.19 13.59
N ALA A 47 9.81 -5.46 13.18
CA ALA A 47 8.88 -6.46 13.70
C ALA A 47 7.41 -5.97 13.77
N PRO A 48 6.80 -5.58 12.63
CA PRO A 48 5.37 -5.32 12.57
C PRO A 48 4.57 -6.62 12.69
N ASP A 49 3.29 -6.49 13.04
CA ASP A 49 2.33 -7.59 13.05
C ASP A 49 1.76 -7.88 11.65
N ALA A 50 1.71 -6.87 10.77
CA ALA A 50 1.33 -7.01 9.36
C ALA A 50 1.98 -5.94 8.47
N LEU A 51 2.10 -6.23 7.18
CA LEU A 51 2.50 -5.29 6.13
C LEU A 51 1.31 -4.93 5.25
N LEU A 52 1.10 -3.63 5.03
CA LEU A 52 0.15 -3.05 4.10
C LEU A 52 0.93 -2.49 2.90
N LEU A 53 0.68 -3.05 1.71
CA LEU A 53 1.21 -2.56 0.43
C LEU A 53 0.11 -1.81 -0.34
N ALA A 54 0.11 -0.49 -0.24
CA ALA A 54 -0.97 0.37 -0.73
C ALA A 54 -0.89 0.72 -2.23
N GLY A 55 -0.39 -0.21 -3.07
CA GLY A 55 -0.34 -0.07 -4.53
C GLY A 55 1.04 0.24 -5.12
N ASP A 56 1.10 0.20 -6.44
CA ASP A 56 2.29 0.45 -7.27
C ASP A 56 3.52 -0.37 -6.83
N LEU A 57 3.31 -1.68 -6.66
CA LEU A 57 4.43 -2.62 -6.46
C LEU A 57 5.28 -2.71 -7.73
N PHE A 58 4.65 -2.67 -8.90
CA PHE A 58 5.31 -2.67 -10.20
C PHE A 58 5.07 -1.36 -10.94
N ASP A 59 6.08 -0.87 -11.66
CA ASP A 59 5.98 0.37 -12.46
C ASP A 59 5.09 0.21 -13.70
N HIS A 60 4.84 -1.03 -14.14
CA HIS A 60 3.92 -1.26 -15.24
C HIS A 60 3.42 -2.70 -15.25
N ASN A 61 2.18 -2.91 -15.69
CA ASN A 61 1.60 -4.22 -16.05
C ASN A 61 2.41 -5.13 -17.03
N ARG A 62 3.50 -4.61 -17.60
CA ARG A 62 4.42 -5.31 -18.51
C ARG A 62 5.72 -5.74 -17.81
N ALA A 63 5.79 -5.68 -16.49
CA ALA A 63 6.92 -6.14 -15.70
C ALA A 63 7.39 -7.54 -16.15
N ALA A 64 8.70 -7.76 -16.12
CA ALA A 64 9.32 -8.99 -16.53
C ALA A 64 8.83 -10.16 -15.65
N LEU A 65 8.60 -11.32 -16.27
CA LEU A 65 8.19 -12.53 -15.54
C LEU A 65 9.13 -12.83 -14.36
N ALA A 66 10.44 -12.72 -14.59
CA ALA A 66 11.44 -12.93 -13.55
C ALA A 66 11.34 -11.94 -12.38
N THR A 67 10.80 -10.73 -12.58
CA THR A 67 10.56 -9.76 -11.50
C THR A 67 9.32 -10.12 -10.71
N ILE A 68 8.26 -10.54 -11.41
CA ILE A 68 7.00 -10.97 -10.77
C ILE A 68 7.27 -12.19 -9.89
N GLU A 69 7.95 -13.21 -10.43
CA GLU A 69 8.32 -14.44 -9.69
C GLU A 69 9.20 -14.12 -8.48
N TRP A 70 10.22 -13.26 -8.66
CA TRP A 70 11.08 -12.83 -7.57
C TRP A 70 10.31 -12.07 -6.47
N ALA A 71 9.38 -11.18 -6.84
CA ALA A 71 8.57 -10.43 -5.89
C ALA A 71 7.64 -11.38 -5.09
N MET A 72 6.99 -12.33 -5.76
CA MET A 72 6.16 -13.36 -5.13
C MET A 72 6.97 -14.20 -4.14
N GLU A 73 8.15 -14.67 -4.53
CA GLU A 73 9.04 -15.44 -3.64
C GLU A 73 9.53 -14.62 -2.45
N THR A 74 9.80 -13.34 -2.66
CA THR A 74 10.32 -12.44 -1.61
C THR A 74 9.24 -12.13 -0.59
N LEU A 75 8.02 -11.80 -1.03
CA LEU A 75 6.86 -11.61 -0.15
C LEU A 75 6.51 -12.89 0.62
N GLY A 76 6.61 -14.05 -0.02
CA GLY A 76 6.35 -15.35 0.59
C GLY A 76 7.31 -15.77 1.71
N LYS A 77 8.43 -15.07 1.88
CA LYS A 77 9.42 -15.31 2.95
C LYS A 77 9.18 -14.45 4.20
N LEU A 78 8.25 -13.49 4.14
CA LEU A 78 7.98 -12.59 5.25
C LEU A 78 7.32 -13.35 6.42
N PRO A 79 7.68 -13.05 7.68
CA PRO A 79 7.18 -13.79 8.85
C PRO A 79 5.80 -13.32 9.32
N PHE A 80 5.19 -12.35 8.65
CA PHE A 80 3.91 -11.74 8.98
C PHE A 80 2.99 -11.69 7.74
N PRO A 81 1.67 -11.56 7.94
CA PRO A 81 0.73 -11.36 6.84
C PRO A 81 1.00 -10.06 6.08
N VAL A 82 0.77 -10.12 4.77
CA VAL A 82 0.86 -9.00 3.82
C VAL A 82 -0.53 -8.81 3.22
N VAL A 83 -1.08 -7.60 3.31
CA VAL A 83 -2.28 -7.20 2.58
C VAL A 83 -1.86 -6.20 1.53
N MET A 84 -2.28 -6.42 0.29
CA MET A 84 -1.90 -5.55 -0.83
C MET A 84 -3.10 -5.19 -1.71
N ILE A 85 -3.07 -3.98 -2.26
CA ILE A 85 -4.00 -3.52 -3.30
C ILE A 85 -3.22 -3.16 -4.57
N PRO A 86 -3.82 -3.31 -5.76
CA PRO A 86 -3.31 -2.71 -7.01
C PRO A 86 -3.35 -1.18 -6.99
N GLY A 87 -2.30 -0.54 -7.50
CA GLY A 87 -2.21 0.91 -7.76
C GLY A 87 -2.48 1.26 -9.22
N ASN A 88 -2.07 2.46 -9.67
CA ASN A 88 -2.34 2.91 -11.03
C ASN A 88 -1.36 2.36 -12.08
N HIS A 89 -0.13 2.02 -11.70
CA HIS A 89 0.89 1.46 -12.60
C HIS A 89 0.70 -0.05 -12.85
N ASP A 90 0.23 -0.75 -11.83
CA ASP A 90 -0.05 -2.18 -11.84
C ASP A 90 -1.56 -2.49 -11.72
N CYS A 91 -2.39 -1.59 -12.23
CA CYS A 91 -3.86 -1.69 -12.18
C CYS A 91 -4.42 -2.99 -12.79
N LEU A 92 -5.63 -3.38 -12.38
CA LEU A 92 -6.34 -4.61 -12.80
C LEU A 92 -6.93 -4.53 -14.23
N ALA A 93 -6.16 -3.99 -15.17
CA ALA A 93 -6.49 -3.94 -16.59
C ALA A 93 -6.46 -5.36 -17.23
N GLU A 94 -6.99 -5.49 -18.45
CA GLU A 94 -6.91 -6.74 -19.19
C GLU A 94 -5.43 -7.17 -19.39
N ASN A 95 -5.13 -8.45 -19.12
CA ASN A 95 -3.77 -9.01 -19.14
C ASN A 95 -2.78 -8.39 -18.13
N ALA A 96 -3.29 -7.67 -17.11
CA ALA A 96 -2.50 -7.16 -15.99
C ALA A 96 -1.74 -8.26 -15.23
N ILE A 97 -0.73 -7.84 -14.45
CA ILE A 97 0.14 -8.74 -13.68
C ILE A 97 -0.70 -9.65 -12.78
N TYR A 98 -1.59 -9.04 -11.98
CA TYR A 98 -2.40 -9.73 -10.98
C TYR A 98 -3.46 -10.69 -11.56
N LEU A 99 -3.83 -10.54 -12.85
CA LEU A 99 -4.72 -11.48 -13.53
C LEU A 99 -3.97 -12.65 -14.17
N ARG A 100 -2.66 -12.49 -14.44
CA ARG A 100 -1.79 -13.53 -15.00
C ARG A 100 -1.04 -14.31 -13.94
N HIS A 101 -0.84 -13.71 -12.76
CA HIS A 101 -0.12 -14.25 -11.63
C HIS A 101 -0.92 -14.01 -10.36
N ASP A 102 -1.47 -15.08 -9.79
CA ASP A 102 -2.29 -15.01 -8.60
C ASP A 102 -1.41 -14.91 -7.34
N PHE A 103 -1.38 -13.74 -6.71
CA PHE A 103 -0.63 -13.53 -5.46
C PHE A 103 -1.30 -14.19 -4.25
N ASN A 104 -2.60 -14.52 -4.33
CA ASN A 104 -3.32 -15.18 -3.24
C ASN A 104 -2.94 -16.67 -3.07
N VAL A 105 -2.12 -17.22 -3.98
CA VAL A 105 -1.52 -18.56 -3.78
C VAL A 105 -0.40 -18.55 -2.73
N ILE A 106 0.13 -17.37 -2.40
CA ILE A 106 1.19 -17.21 -1.40
C ILE A 106 0.54 -17.17 -0.01
N PRO A 107 0.86 -18.12 0.90
CA PRO A 107 0.07 -18.32 2.12
C PRO A 107 -0.07 -17.12 3.05
N ASN A 108 0.93 -16.23 3.09
CA ASN A 108 0.93 -15.03 3.93
C ASN A 108 0.51 -13.76 3.17
N VAL A 109 0.13 -13.84 1.89
CA VAL A 109 -0.26 -12.66 1.11
C VAL A 109 -1.76 -12.71 0.84
N THR A 110 -2.42 -11.57 0.99
CA THR A 110 -3.77 -11.35 0.50
C THR A 110 -3.78 -10.14 -0.43
N LEU A 111 -4.06 -10.40 -1.70
CA LEU A 111 -4.30 -9.39 -2.71
C LEU A 111 -5.81 -9.08 -2.76
N LEU A 112 -6.18 -7.83 -2.47
CA LEU A 112 -7.55 -7.34 -2.58
C LEU A 112 -7.78 -6.80 -3.99
N ASP A 113 -8.46 -7.57 -4.85
CA ASP A 113 -8.60 -7.34 -6.30
C ASP A 113 -10.06 -7.22 -6.80
N ARG A 114 -11.04 -7.18 -5.89
CA ARG A 114 -12.44 -6.94 -6.29
C ARG A 114 -12.66 -5.51 -6.75
N GLU A 115 -13.43 -5.40 -7.84
CA GLU A 115 -13.80 -4.13 -8.49
C GLU A 115 -14.40 -3.09 -7.53
N HIS A 116 -15.22 -3.54 -6.59
CA HIS A 116 -15.94 -2.66 -5.66
C HIS A 116 -15.27 -2.59 -4.28
N GLY A 117 -14.03 -3.08 -4.18
CA GLY A 117 -13.34 -3.32 -2.94
C GLY A 117 -13.80 -4.60 -2.24
N GLU A 118 -12.97 -5.09 -1.34
CA GLU A 118 -13.27 -6.25 -0.50
C GLU A 118 -12.60 -6.12 0.86
N MET A 119 -12.98 -7.01 1.78
CA MET A 119 -12.45 -7.06 3.13
C MET A 119 -11.76 -8.39 3.38
N VAL A 120 -10.61 -8.35 4.03
CA VAL A 120 -9.94 -9.51 4.61
C VAL A 120 -9.94 -9.42 6.14
N GLU A 121 -10.09 -10.56 6.80
CA GLU A 121 -10.01 -10.68 8.25
C GLU A 121 -8.75 -11.44 8.65
N LEU A 122 -7.87 -10.78 9.39
CA LEU A 122 -6.69 -11.37 10.02
C LEU A 122 -7.04 -11.69 11.48
N ASN A 123 -7.77 -12.80 11.68
CA ASN A 123 -8.36 -13.19 12.96
C ASN A 123 -7.35 -13.25 14.12
N GLU A 124 -6.12 -13.71 13.86
CA GLU A 124 -5.06 -13.79 14.88
C GLU A 124 -4.63 -12.41 15.40
N LEU A 125 -4.84 -11.37 14.59
CA LEU A 125 -4.53 -9.97 14.91
C LEU A 125 -5.77 -9.18 15.36
N SER A 126 -6.96 -9.79 15.33
CA SER A 126 -8.26 -9.10 15.51
C SER A 126 -8.35 -7.85 14.60
N LEU A 127 -7.91 -8.00 13.35
CA LEU A 127 -7.78 -6.94 12.36
C LEU A 127 -8.66 -7.24 11.14
N GLN A 128 -9.45 -6.27 10.72
CA GLN A 128 -10.06 -6.23 9.39
C GLN A 128 -9.35 -5.20 8.53
N VAL A 129 -9.06 -5.57 7.29
CA VAL A 129 -8.53 -4.64 6.28
C VAL A 129 -9.51 -4.59 5.11
N TRP A 130 -10.07 -3.42 4.87
CA TRP A 130 -10.80 -3.13 3.64
C TRP A 130 -9.86 -2.46 2.64
N GLY A 131 -9.98 -2.81 1.37
CA GLY A 131 -9.23 -2.13 0.32
C GLY A 131 -9.92 -2.23 -1.02
N LYS A 132 -9.62 -1.26 -1.88
CA LYS A 132 -10.08 -1.25 -3.26
C LYS A 132 -8.91 -0.99 -4.19
N GLY A 133 -8.53 -2.03 -4.93
CA GLY A 133 -7.56 -1.94 -6.01
C GLY A 133 -8.06 -1.11 -7.18
N MET A 134 -7.14 -0.47 -7.89
CA MET A 134 -7.46 0.29 -9.09
C MET A 134 -7.62 -0.64 -10.30
N ARG A 135 -8.74 -0.51 -11.03
CA ARG A 135 -8.95 -1.17 -12.33
C ARG A 135 -8.51 -0.32 -13.50
N GLU A 136 -8.93 0.94 -13.50
CA GLU A 136 -8.61 1.91 -14.52
C GLU A 136 -8.27 3.23 -13.83
N HIS A 137 -7.27 3.93 -14.37
CA HIS A 137 -6.84 5.22 -13.82
C HIS A 137 -7.66 6.36 -14.43
N THR A 138 -8.95 6.40 -14.10
CA THR A 138 -9.90 7.44 -14.54
C THR A 138 -10.53 8.18 -13.35
N PRO A 139 -11.21 9.32 -13.57
CA PRO A 139 -11.92 10.03 -12.50
C PRO A 139 -13.05 9.22 -11.86
N GLU A 140 -13.61 8.23 -12.57
CA GLU A 140 -14.67 7.35 -12.08
C GLU A 140 -14.17 6.33 -11.05
N ASN A 141 -12.88 6.02 -11.03
CA ASN A 141 -12.29 5.12 -10.05
C ASN A 141 -12.16 5.81 -8.68
N GLN A 142 -13.21 5.83 -7.87
CA GLN A 142 -13.14 6.42 -6.52
C GLN A 142 -12.57 5.42 -5.51
N PRO A 143 -11.35 5.62 -4.94
CA PRO A 143 -10.66 4.58 -4.17
C PRO A 143 -11.33 4.23 -2.83
N LEU A 144 -12.10 5.16 -2.22
CA LEU A 144 -12.83 4.91 -0.97
C LEU A 144 -14.32 4.60 -1.19
N GLN A 145 -14.79 4.62 -2.44
CA GLN A 145 -16.18 4.32 -2.73
C GLN A 145 -16.47 2.83 -2.52
N GLY A 146 -17.50 2.54 -1.72
CA GLY A 146 -17.89 1.18 -1.36
C GLY A 146 -17.30 0.72 -0.02
N MET A 147 -16.56 1.58 0.70
CA MET A 147 -16.09 1.25 2.04
C MET A 147 -17.27 0.89 2.96
N PRO A 148 -17.21 -0.25 3.67
CA PRO A 148 -18.27 -0.68 4.57
C PRO A 148 -18.24 0.12 5.87
N PRO A 149 -19.37 0.18 6.61
CA PRO A 149 -19.33 0.66 7.99
C PRO A 149 -18.47 -0.26 8.86
N LYS A 150 -17.90 0.28 9.94
CA LYS A 150 -17.06 -0.50 10.86
C LYS A 150 -17.87 -1.66 11.46
N GLN A 151 -17.31 -2.86 11.36
CA GLN A 151 -17.92 -4.04 11.97
C GLN A 151 -17.30 -4.26 13.35
N HIS A 152 -18.13 -4.37 14.40
CA HIS A 152 -17.66 -4.37 15.79
C HIS A 152 -17.19 -5.74 16.31
N HIS A 153 -17.01 -6.74 15.45
CA HIS A 153 -16.54 -8.08 15.86
C HIS A 153 -15.01 -8.24 15.84
N HIS A 154 -14.28 -7.29 15.26
CA HIS A 154 -12.82 -7.19 15.35
C HIS A 154 -12.39 -5.95 16.11
N HIS A 155 -11.18 -5.96 16.65
CA HIS A 155 -10.65 -4.85 17.43
C HIS A 155 -10.19 -3.69 16.54
N TRP A 156 -9.56 -4.00 15.40
CA TRP A 156 -8.98 -3.02 14.49
C TRP A 156 -9.66 -3.05 13.12
N HIS A 157 -9.93 -1.87 12.56
CA HIS A 157 -10.53 -1.68 11.25
C HIS A 157 -9.65 -0.72 10.43
N VAL A 158 -9.00 -1.24 9.40
CA VAL A 158 -8.02 -0.51 8.58
C VAL A 158 -8.51 -0.42 7.14
N GLY A 159 -8.29 0.73 6.51
CA GLY A 159 -8.58 0.96 5.11
C GLY A 159 -7.31 1.03 4.27
N MET A 160 -7.39 0.65 3.00
CA MET A 160 -6.34 0.83 2.00
C MET A 160 -6.91 1.46 0.73
N GLY A 161 -6.19 2.43 0.16
CA GLY A 161 -6.56 3.08 -1.11
C GLY A 161 -5.34 3.63 -1.86
N HIS A 162 -5.51 3.88 -3.15
CA HIS A 162 -4.45 4.41 -4.00
C HIS A 162 -5.01 5.49 -4.94
N GLY A 163 -4.52 6.72 -4.84
CA GLY A 163 -5.07 7.85 -5.61
C GLY A 163 -4.65 9.24 -5.10
N ILE A 164 -5.34 10.29 -5.55
CA ILE A 164 -4.95 11.68 -5.33
C ILE A 164 -5.83 12.31 -4.24
N PRO A 165 -5.26 12.97 -3.20
CA PRO A 165 -6.08 13.64 -2.20
C PRO A 165 -6.77 14.89 -2.76
N VAL A 166 -8.04 15.06 -2.41
CA VAL A 166 -8.88 16.18 -2.82
C VAL A 166 -9.48 16.85 -1.58
N ALA A 167 -9.17 18.13 -1.40
CA ALA A 167 -9.69 18.91 -0.28
C ALA A 167 -11.22 19.12 -0.38
N ASN A 168 -11.84 19.38 0.76
CA ASN A 168 -13.28 19.64 0.83
C ASN A 168 -13.73 20.81 -0.06
N GLY A 169 -14.83 20.60 -0.81
CA GLY A 169 -15.41 21.60 -1.71
C GLY A 169 -14.65 21.84 -3.02
N VAL A 170 -13.61 21.03 -3.30
CA VAL A 170 -12.85 21.09 -4.56
C VAL A 170 -13.41 20.08 -5.56
N GLU A 171 -13.82 20.56 -6.73
CA GLU A 171 -14.07 19.69 -7.89
C GLU A 171 -12.73 19.15 -8.41
N CYS A 172 -12.65 17.83 -8.59
CA CYS A 172 -11.46 17.16 -9.11
C CYS A 172 -11.82 16.44 -10.40
N MET A 173 -11.12 16.81 -11.48
CA MET A 173 -11.19 16.10 -12.76
C MET A 173 -10.01 15.15 -12.96
N ASN A 174 -9.13 15.03 -11.96
CA ASN A 174 -8.01 14.09 -12.00
C ASN A 174 -8.52 12.67 -11.72
N SER A 175 -7.75 11.69 -12.19
CA SER A 175 -8.04 10.30 -11.95
C SER A 175 -7.91 9.93 -10.49
N SER A 176 -8.79 9.02 -10.05
CA SER A 176 -8.73 8.43 -8.71
C SER A 176 -8.73 9.40 -7.52
N PRO A 177 -9.74 10.26 -7.40
CA PRO A 177 -9.83 11.22 -6.30
C PRO A 177 -10.17 10.53 -4.97
N ILE A 178 -9.40 10.87 -3.93
CA ILE A 178 -9.66 10.51 -2.54
C ILE A 178 -10.09 11.80 -1.83
N HIS A 179 -11.39 11.96 -1.59
CA HIS A 179 -11.91 13.18 -1.01
C HIS A 179 -11.73 13.19 0.52
N GLU A 180 -11.35 14.34 1.07
CA GLU A 180 -11.24 14.57 2.51
C GLU A 180 -12.52 14.20 3.28
N ALA A 181 -13.71 14.53 2.73
CA ALA A 181 -14.99 14.11 3.31
C ALA A 181 -15.16 12.58 3.38
N GLN A 182 -14.58 11.81 2.45
CA GLN A 182 -14.61 10.35 2.50
C GLN A 182 -13.65 9.81 3.55
N ILE A 183 -12.48 10.44 3.73
CA ILE A 183 -11.56 10.10 4.81
C ILE A 183 -12.24 10.36 6.15
N ASP A 184 -12.86 11.53 6.32
CA ASP A 184 -13.51 11.91 7.57
C ASP A 184 -14.74 11.06 7.91
N ALA A 185 -15.52 10.70 6.89
CA ALA A 185 -16.65 9.79 7.08
C ALA A 185 -16.23 8.32 7.23
N SER A 186 -14.95 7.99 7.05
CA SER A 186 -14.49 6.63 7.21
C SER A 186 -14.42 6.27 8.69
N GLU A 187 -14.82 5.06 9.04
CA GLU A 187 -14.74 4.56 10.42
C GLU A 187 -13.44 3.74 10.62
N PHE A 188 -12.41 4.03 9.84
CA PHE A 188 -11.12 3.35 9.93
C PHE A 188 -10.30 3.88 11.11
N ASP A 189 -9.71 2.97 11.87
CA ASP A 189 -8.70 3.30 12.88
C ASP A 189 -7.42 3.82 12.21
N TYR A 190 -7.12 3.35 11.00
CA TYR A 190 -6.03 3.85 10.16
C TYR A 190 -6.33 3.64 8.68
N LEU A 191 -6.02 4.63 7.85
CA LEU A 191 -6.16 4.58 6.40
C LEU A 191 -4.77 4.70 5.73
N ALA A 192 -4.35 3.59 5.11
CA ALA A 192 -3.10 3.47 4.38
C ALA A 192 -3.29 3.85 2.90
N LEU A 193 -2.65 4.93 2.46
CA LEU A 193 -2.77 5.46 1.09
C LEU A 193 -1.45 5.37 0.30
N GLY A 194 -1.56 5.03 -0.98
CA GLY A 194 -0.48 5.10 -1.97
C GLY A 194 -0.74 6.13 -3.07
N HIS A 195 0.23 6.34 -3.97
CA HIS A 195 0.27 7.21 -5.17
C HIS A 195 1.17 8.45 -5.01
N LEU A 196 1.21 9.03 -3.81
CA LEU A 196 2.08 10.16 -3.54
C LEU A 196 3.45 9.66 -3.10
N HIS A 197 4.48 9.94 -3.88
CA HIS A 197 5.83 9.54 -3.55
C HIS A 197 6.38 10.29 -2.32
N ALA A 198 5.90 11.50 -2.01
CA ALA A 198 6.23 12.17 -0.75
C ALA A 198 5.27 11.73 0.36
N MET A 199 5.81 11.42 1.54
CA MET A 199 5.01 11.17 2.74
C MET A 199 4.09 12.37 3.01
N ARG A 200 2.81 12.10 3.25
CA ARG A 200 1.82 13.16 3.53
C ARG A 200 0.80 12.69 4.55
N ASP A 201 0.65 13.47 5.61
CA ASP A 201 -0.47 13.38 6.54
C ASP A 201 -1.71 14.03 5.92
N VAL A 202 -2.79 13.25 5.82
CA VAL A 202 -4.12 13.68 5.36
C VAL A 202 -5.20 13.29 6.38
N SER A 203 -4.80 13.12 7.64
CA SER A 203 -5.70 12.79 8.74
C SER A 203 -6.77 13.87 8.91
N THR A 204 -7.96 13.43 9.27
CA THR A 204 -9.10 14.29 9.58
C THR A 204 -9.44 14.20 11.07
N GLU A 205 -10.58 14.75 11.50
CA GLU A 205 -10.99 14.67 12.90
C GLU A 205 -11.23 13.22 13.34
N ASN A 206 -11.81 12.41 12.45
CA ASN A 206 -12.27 11.06 12.79
C ASN A 206 -11.35 9.93 12.31
N THR A 207 -10.48 10.18 11.33
CA THR A 207 -9.63 9.14 10.73
C THR A 207 -8.18 9.58 10.64
N THR A 208 -7.27 8.72 11.11
CA THR A 208 -5.83 8.88 10.86
C THR A 208 -5.50 8.31 9.48
N ALA A 209 -4.99 9.14 8.58
CA ALA A 209 -4.79 8.78 7.18
C ALA A 209 -3.48 9.33 6.63
N PHE A 210 -2.70 8.49 5.97
CA PHE A 210 -1.37 8.85 5.50
C PHE A 210 -1.09 8.30 4.11
N PHE A 211 -0.39 9.09 3.31
CA PHE A 211 0.43 8.58 2.21
C PHE A 211 1.82 8.25 2.76
N CYS A 212 2.32 7.03 2.57
CA CYS A 212 3.62 6.63 3.14
C CYS A 212 4.84 7.18 2.40
N GLY A 213 4.64 7.65 1.17
CA GLY A 213 5.72 7.97 0.26
C GLY A 213 6.32 6.72 -0.41
N ALA A 214 7.28 6.95 -1.31
CA ALA A 214 8.01 5.91 -2.02
C ALA A 214 9.33 5.58 -1.28
N PRO A 215 9.76 4.31 -1.28
CA PRO A 215 11.08 3.93 -0.75
C PRO A 215 12.22 4.33 -1.68
N GLY A 216 11.93 4.61 -2.95
CA GLY A 216 12.93 5.05 -3.92
C GLY A 216 13.31 6.53 -3.74
N PRO A 217 14.49 6.95 -4.24
CA PRO A 217 14.91 8.34 -4.16
C PRO A 217 13.97 9.21 -4.99
N ILE A 218 13.29 10.13 -4.32
CA ILE A 218 12.72 11.32 -4.94
C ILE A 218 13.83 12.35 -4.92
N VAL A 219 13.97 13.15 -5.97
CA VAL A 219 15.01 14.19 -6.05
C VAL A 219 15.12 14.94 -4.71
N ASP A 220 16.30 14.87 -4.10
CA ASP A 220 16.67 15.49 -2.81
C ASP A 220 15.96 14.95 -1.53
N GLN A 221 15.35 13.76 -1.55
CA GLN A 221 14.74 13.14 -0.36
C GLN A 221 15.11 11.65 -0.21
N ASN A 222 15.30 11.22 1.04
CA ASN A 222 15.44 9.81 1.38
C ASN A 222 14.10 9.10 1.19
N GLY A 223 14.13 7.86 0.72
CA GLY A 223 12.94 7.03 0.63
C GLY A 223 12.31 6.73 1.98
N THR A 224 10.99 6.54 2.00
CA THR A 224 10.22 6.43 3.24
C THR A 224 9.25 5.27 3.25
N TRP A 225 8.96 4.79 4.46
CA TRP A 225 7.82 3.95 4.78
C TRP A 225 7.31 4.31 6.18
N LEU A 226 6.12 3.84 6.56
CA LEU A 226 5.52 4.20 7.85
C LEU A 226 5.40 2.98 8.77
N LEU A 227 5.78 3.13 10.04
CA LEU A 227 5.45 2.20 11.10
C LEU A 227 4.33 2.81 11.95
N THR A 228 3.14 2.21 11.89
CA THR A 228 1.95 2.67 12.60
C THR A 228 1.66 1.75 13.78
N THR A 229 1.50 2.31 14.98
CA THR A 229 1.08 1.57 16.18
C THR A 229 -0.33 1.99 16.56
N LEU A 230 -1.25 1.02 16.60
CA LEU A 230 -2.60 1.16 17.14
C LEU A 230 -2.62 0.61 18.56
N GLU A 231 -3.14 1.38 19.52
CA GLU A 231 -3.31 0.95 20.91
C GLU A 231 -4.70 1.32 21.40
N GLU A 232 -5.37 0.40 22.10
CA GLU A 232 -6.77 0.56 22.46
C GLU A 232 -7.03 1.88 23.21
N ALA A 233 -8.05 2.61 22.76
CA ALA A 233 -8.46 3.91 23.30
C ALA A 233 -7.38 5.00 23.27
N LEU A 234 -6.36 4.86 22.42
CA LEU A 234 -5.38 5.89 22.11
C LEU A 234 -5.42 6.24 20.62
N PRO A 235 -5.11 7.49 20.23
CA PRO A 235 -4.88 7.83 18.84
C PRO A 235 -3.74 6.98 18.23
N PRO A 236 -3.83 6.60 16.95
CA PRO A 236 -2.74 5.94 16.25
C PRO A 236 -1.43 6.74 16.32
N GLN A 237 -0.32 6.05 16.53
CA GLN A 237 1.02 6.64 16.47
C GLN A 237 1.68 6.25 15.15
N VAL A 238 1.99 7.23 14.31
CA VAL A 238 2.59 7.02 12.98
C VAL A 238 4.04 7.52 12.99
N GLU A 239 4.98 6.60 12.80
CA GLU A 239 6.41 6.90 12.71
C GLU A 239 6.89 6.81 11.25
N GLN A 240 7.42 7.91 10.73
CA GLN A 240 8.10 7.91 9.43
C GLN A 240 9.48 7.29 9.57
N ARG A 241 9.73 6.23 8.79
CA ARG A 241 11.01 5.53 8.72
C ARG A 241 11.70 5.92 7.42
N GLN A 242 12.97 6.31 7.51
CA GLN A 242 13.79 6.59 6.33
C GLN A 242 14.57 5.34 5.97
N LEU A 243 14.55 4.99 4.69
CA LEU A 243 15.33 3.89 4.15
C LEU A 243 16.77 4.34 3.92
N ASP A 244 17.72 3.66 4.55
CA ASP A 244 19.14 3.93 4.39
C ASP A 244 19.73 3.02 3.31
N LEU A 245 19.83 3.54 2.08
CA LEU A 245 20.32 2.78 0.93
C LEU A 245 21.83 2.45 1.00
N ASN A 246 22.57 3.06 1.93
CA ASN A 246 24.02 2.86 2.07
C ASN A 246 24.40 1.71 3.03
N ARG A 247 23.42 1.03 3.63
CA ARG A 247 23.65 -0.16 4.46
C ARG A 247 23.99 -1.38 3.61
#